data_AF-A0A2G5UNF0-F1
#
_entry.id   AF-A0A2G5UNF0-F1
#
_cell.length_a   1.000
_cell.length_b   1.000
_cell.length_c   1.000
_cell.angle_alpha   90.00
_cell.angle_beta   90.00
_cell.angle_gamma   90.00
#
_symmetry.space_group_name_H-M   'P 1'
#
loop_
_entity.id
_entity.type
_entity.pdbx_description
1 polymer ?
#
loop_
_entity_poly.entity_id
_entity_poly.type
_entity_poly.pdbx_seq_one_letter_code
_entity_poly.pdbx_strand_id
1 'polypeptide(L)'
;MFVEPEEMKRYFSKYWRNGSNPELESLCFNCFIIGQRSPIIFMEKLLEGIEYSRASENLERKFERRKIDGYLEKTFKGGFDLRRKDGKRATLFYEGIFEMFKICFVIWP
;
A
#
# COMPACT_ATOMS: atom_id res chain seq x y z
N MET A 1 12.96 -5.27 0.19
CA MET A 1 13.37 -5.09 -1.22
C MET A 1 13.34 -3.61 -1.53
N PHE A 2 14.42 -3.07 -2.09
CA PHE A 2 14.46 -1.70 -2.62
C PHE A 2 13.93 -1.75 -4.04
N VAL A 3 12.97 -0.89 -4.35
CA VAL A 3 12.22 -0.97 -5.60
C VAL A 3 12.00 0.45 -6.12
N GLU A 4 12.40 0.69 -7.36
CA GLU A 4 12.11 1.93 -8.08
C GLU A 4 10.59 2.08 -8.32
N PRO A 5 10.06 3.31 -8.44
CA PRO A 5 8.62 3.55 -8.62
C PRO A 5 7.97 2.71 -9.73
N GLU A 6 8.63 2.62 -10.88
CA GLU A 6 8.16 1.91 -12.06
C GLU A 6 8.07 0.39 -11.81
N GLU A 7 9.03 -0.14 -11.06
CA GLU A 7 9.02 -1.54 -10.67
C GLU A 7 7.92 -1.83 -9.64
N MET A 8 7.67 -0.91 -8.70
CA MET A 8 6.54 -1.01 -7.78
C MET A 8 5.20 -1.02 -8.54
N LYS A 9 5.05 -0.14 -9.55
CA LYS A 9 3.85 -0.08 -10.41
C LYS A 9 3.62 -1.40 -11.14
N ARG A 10 4.69 -2.06 -11.59
CA ARG A 10 4.63 -3.40 -12.21
C ARG A 10 4.17 -4.46 -11.20
N TYR A 11 4.73 -4.51 -10.00
CA TYR A 11 4.31 -5.47 -8.97
C TYR A 11 2.85 -5.26 -8.54
N PHE A 12 2.46 -4.00 -8.32
CA PHE A 12 1.09 -3.64 -7.98
C PHE A 12 0.11 -4.10 -9.07
N SER A 13 0.42 -3.83 -10.34
CA SER A 13 -0.42 -4.26 -11.46
C SER A 13 -0.49 -5.79 -11.57
N LYS A 14 0.65 -6.48 -11.40
CA LYS A 14 0.73 -7.95 -11.51
C LYS A 14 -0.04 -8.66 -10.40
N TYR A 15 0.17 -8.27 -9.14
CA TYR A 15 -0.35 -9.01 -7.99
C TYR A 15 -1.73 -8.55 -7.54
N TRP A 16 -2.02 -7.25 -7.65
CA TRP A 16 -3.28 -6.71 -7.18
C TRP A 16 -4.28 -6.50 -8.30
N ARG A 17 -3.96 -5.71 -9.33
CA ARG A 17 -4.94 -5.20 -10.31
C ARG A 17 -5.68 -6.32 -11.05
N ASN A 18 -4.98 -7.38 -11.40
CA ASN A 18 -5.54 -8.50 -12.16
C ASN A 18 -6.13 -9.62 -11.28
N GLY A 19 -6.10 -9.49 -9.96
CA GLY A 19 -6.57 -10.56 -9.07
C GLY A 19 -5.66 -11.79 -9.06
N SER A 20 -4.46 -11.71 -9.65
CA SER A 20 -3.57 -12.86 -9.89
C SER A 20 -3.11 -13.58 -8.62
N ASN A 21 -3.19 -12.92 -7.46
CA ASN A 21 -2.97 -13.55 -6.16
C ASN A 21 -4.21 -13.33 -5.27
N PRO A 22 -5.16 -14.28 -5.24
CA PRO A 22 -6.37 -14.16 -4.44
C PRO A 22 -6.09 -14.16 -2.92
N GLU A 23 -5.00 -14.80 -2.51
CA GLU A 23 -4.54 -14.96 -1.11
C GLU A 23 -3.64 -13.81 -0.65
N LEU A 24 -3.41 -12.79 -1.48
CA LEU A 24 -2.64 -11.64 -1.04
C LEU A 24 -3.44 -10.90 0.05
N GLU A 25 -2.86 -10.80 1.25
CA GLU A 25 -3.40 -10.01 2.36
C GLU A 25 -2.69 -8.66 2.48
N SER A 26 -1.36 -8.64 2.27
CA SER A 26 -0.57 -7.41 2.33
C SER A 26 0.73 -7.52 1.55
N LEU A 27 1.24 -6.38 1.10
CA LEU A 27 2.52 -6.24 0.41
C LEU A 27 3.17 -4.92 0.82
N CYS A 28 4.44 -4.93 1.20
CA CYS A 28 5.16 -3.70 1.54
C CYS A 28 6.51 -3.62 0.85
N PHE A 29 6.90 -2.41 0.47
CA PHE A 29 8.16 -2.09 -0.19
C PHE A 29 8.91 -1.04 0.62
N ASN A 30 10.23 -1.18 0.71
CA ASN A 30 11.08 -0.15 1.30
C ASN A 30 11.50 0.81 0.17
N CYS A 31 11.22 2.08 0.34
CA CYS A 31 11.53 3.12 -0.64
C CYS A 31 12.53 4.11 -0.05
N PHE A 32 13.61 4.35 -0.80
CA PHE A 32 14.45 5.52 -0.60
C PHE A 32 13.93 6.61 -1.53
N ILE A 33 13.37 7.67 -0.97
CA ILE A 33 13.13 8.87 -1.76
C ILE A 33 14.35 9.77 -1.57
N ILE A 34 15.39 9.53 -2.36
CA ILE A 34 16.53 10.45 -2.44
C ILE A 34 16.04 11.71 -3.17
N GLY A 35 16.13 12.87 -2.53
CA GLY A 35 15.86 14.17 -3.17
C GLY A 35 14.46 14.78 -2.95
N GLN A 36 13.91 14.71 -1.73
CA GLN A 36 12.73 15.49 -1.29
C GLN A 36 11.42 15.27 -2.09
N ARG A 37 11.07 14.04 -2.48
CA ARG A 37 9.71 13.78 -2.98
C ARG A 37 8.81 13.32 -1.83
N SER A 38 7.63 13.92 -1.72
CA SER A 38 6.65 13.51 -0.73
C SER A 38 6.17 12.07 -1.03
N PRO A 39 6.07 11.18 -0.03
CA PRO A 39 5.52 9.84 -0.22
C PRO A 39 4.08 9.88 -0.75
N ILE A 40 3.33 10.95 -0.46
CA ILE A 40 2.00 11.21 -1.02
C ILE A 40 2.08 11.37 -2.55
N ILE A 41 2.96 12.24 -3.04
CA ILE A 41 3.16 12.47 -4.49
C ILE A 41 3.59 11.17 -5.18
N PHE A 42 4.44 10.38 -4.53
CA PHE A 42 4.85 9.08 -5.06
C PHE A 42 3.65 8.14 -5.22
N MET A 43 2.81 8.02 -4.19
CA MET A 43 1.63 7.16 -4.23
C MET A 43 0.61 7.64 -5.26
N GLU A 44 0.41 8.95 -5.40
CA GLU A 44 -0.46 9.52 -6.44
C GLU A 44 0.00 9.12 -7.86
N LYS A 45 1.32 9.14 -8.12
CA LYS A 45 1.90 8.66 -9.38
C LYS A 45 1.75 7.14 -9.57
N LEU A 46 1.88 6.37 -8.49
CA LEU A 46 1.68 4.92 -8.52
C LEU A 46 0.22 4.58 -8.93
N LEU A 47 -0.73 5.38 -8.44
CA LEU A 47 -2.17 5.20 -8.64
C LEU A 47 -2.73 5.93 -9.85
N GLU A 48 -1.89 6.57 -10.66
CA GLU A 48 -2.32 7.24 -11.89
C GLU A 48 -3.10 6.28 -12.82
N GLY A 49 -4.32 6.68 -13.20
CA GLY A 49 -5.23 5.87 -13.99
C GLY A 49 -5.99 4.79 -13.20
N ILE A 50 -5.95 4.84 -11.87
CA ILE A 50 -6.69 3.97 -10.97
C ILE A 50 -7.61 4.84 -10.12
N GLU A 51 -8.87 4.42 -9.97
CA GLU A 51 -9.80 5.11 -9.08
C GLU A 51 -9.41 4.84 -7.61
N TYR A 52 -9.30 5.92 -6.84
CA TYR A 52 -8.99 5.87 -5.41
C TYR A 52 -9.70 7.01 -4.67
N SER A 53 -9.84 6.84 -3.35
CA SER A 53 -10.19 7.92 -2.43
C SER A 53 -9.08 8.11 -1.40
N ARG A 54 -8.90 9.34 -0.91
CA ARG A 54 -7.91 9.63 0.11
C ARG A 54 -8.54 9.63 1.49
N ALA A 55 -8.01 8.82 2.39
CA ALA A 55 -8.41 8.82 3.79
C ALA A 55 -7.78 10.01 4.53
N SER A 56 -8.46 10.48 5.57
CA SER A 56 -7.93 11.53 6.44
C SER A 56 -6.62 11.08 7.10
N GLU A 57 -5.61 11.95 7.12
CA GLU A 57 -4.33 11.70 7.81
C GLU A 57 -4.50 11.54 9.34
N ASN A 58 -5.65 11.93 9.89
CA ASN A 58 -5.99 11.75 11.30
C ASN A 58 -6.76 10.44 11.57
N LEU A 59 -7.22 9.76 10.52
CA LEU A 59 -7.96 8.51 10.64
C LEU A 59 -6.97 7.37 10.92
N GLU A 60 -6.98 6.87 12.15
CA GLU A 60 -6.25 5.67 12.54
C GLU A 60 -7.02 4.42 12.15
N ARG A 61 -6.31 3.45 11.57
CA ARG A 61 -6.86 2.20 11.06
C ARG A 61 -6.01 1.04 11.51
N LYS A 62 -6.68 -0.07 11.78
CA LYS A 62 -6.06 -1.32 12.20
C LYS A 62 -6.28 -2.37 11.14
N PHE A 63 -5.20 -3.02 10.72
CA PHE A 63 -5.23 -4.13 9.80
C PHE A 63 -4.63 -5.36 10.49
N GLU A 64 -5.39 -6.44 10.54
CA GLU A 64 -4.95 -7.71 11.10
C GLU A 64 -4.73 -8.70 9.97
N ARG A 65 -3.55 -9.32 9.95
CA ARG A 65 -3.25 -10.42 9.02
C ARG A 65 -2.90 -11.69 9.76
N ARG A 66 -3.30 -12.83 9.21
CA ARG A 66 -3.03 -14.13 9.83
C ARG A 66 -1.55 -14.50 9.67
N LYS A 67 -0.98 -15.10 10.70
CA LYS A 67 0.34 -15.74 10.70
C LYS A 67 0.20 -17.16 11.24
N ILE A 68 1.26 -17.96 11.07
CA ILE A 68 1.33 -19.34 11.57
C ILE A 68 1.11 -19.37 13.10
N ASP A 69 1.69 -18.40 13.83
CA ASP A 69 1.64 -18.33 15.31
C ASP A 69 0.72 -17.21 15.85
N GLY A 70 -0.36 -16.88 15.13
CA GLY A 70 -1.36 -15.89 15.59
C GLY A 70 -1.66 -14.78 14.58
N TYR A 71 -1.76 -13.54 15.04
CA TYR A 71 -2.11 -12.39 14.21
C TYR A 71 -1.01 -11.32 14.27
N LEU A 72 -0.78 -10.66 13.13
CA LEU A 72 0.00 -9.43 13.09
C LEU A 72 -0.97 -8.26 12.93
N GLU A 73 -1.13 -7.48 14.00
CA GLU A 73 -1.84 -6.19 13.95
C GLU A 73 -0.91 -5.12 13.39
N LYS A 74 -1.44 -4.30 12.48
CA LYS A 74 -0.77 -3.15 11.91
C LYS A 74 -1.67 -1.93 12.03
N THR A 75 -1.23 -0.96 12.82
CA THR A 75 -1.89 0.34 12.96
C THR A 75 -1.23 1.36 12.06
N PHE A 76 -2.02 2.11 11.30
CA PHE A 76 -1.54 3.16 10.41
C PHE A 76 -2.57 4.29 10.29
N LYS A 77 -2.14 5.45 9.77
CA LYS A 77 -3.00 6.62 9.56
C LYS A 77 -3.02 7.05 8.10
N GLY A 78 -4.13 7.66 7.68
CA GLY A 78 -4.27 8.14 6.30
C GLY A 78 -4.12 7.03 5.27
N GLY A 79 -3.72 7.40 4.06
CA GLY A 79 -3.55 6.49 2.93
C GLY A 79 -4.63 6.65 1.84
N PHE A 80 -4.52 5.81 0.83
CA PHE A 80 -5.32 5.81 -0.39
C PHE A 80 -6.12 4.52 -0.46
N ASP A 81 -7.43 4.62 -0.47
CA ASP A 81 -8.34 3.50 -0.53
C ASP A 81 -8.71 3.21 -1.98
N LEU A 82 -8.65 1.93 -2.33
CA LEU A 82 -8.82 1.42 -3.68
C LEU A 82 -9.83 0.29 -3.68
N ARG A 83 -10.55 0.16 -4.80
CA ARG A 83 -11.48 -0.95 -5.04
C ARG A 83 -11.06 -1.70 -6.29
N ARG A 84 -10.85 -3.00 -6.16
CA ARG A 84 -10.61 -3.89 -7.31
C ARG A 84 -11.92 -4.26 -7.97
N LYS A 85 -11.87 -4.67 -9.24
CA LYS A 85 -13.05 -5.04 -10.05
C LYS A 85 -13.90 -6.15 -9.42
N ASP A 86 -13.28 -7.07 -8.68
CA ASP A 86 -13.97 -8.14 -7.96
C ASP A 86 -14.59 -7.70 -6.62
N GLY A 87 -14.53 -6.41 -6.29
CA GLY A 87 -15.09 -5.83 -5.08
C GLY A 87 -14.14 -5.80 -3.88
N LYS A 88 -12.97 -6.45 -3.95
CA LYS A 88 -12.00 -6.38 -2.85
C LYS A 88 -11.53 -4.95 -2.63
N ARG A 89 -11.48 -4.53 -1.37
CA ARG A 89 -10.99 -3.22 -0.96
C ARG A 89 -9.55 -3.34 -0.52
N ALA A 90 -8.78 -2.30 -0.77
CA ALA A 90 -7.43 -2.22 -0.27
C ALA A 90 -7.04 -0.79 0.08
N THR A 91 -6.00 -0.67 0.88
CA THR A 91 -5.44 0.61 1.28
C THR A 91 -3.95 0.61 1.00
N LEU A 92 -3.49 1.64 0.30
CA LEU A 92 -2.09 1.99 0.14
C LEU A 92 -1.74 3.09 1.14
N PHE A 93 -0.76 2.86 1.99
CA PHE A 93 -0.30 3.84 2.97
C PHE A 93 1.21 3.85 3.04
N TYR A 94 1.78 4.86 3.70
CA TYR A 94 3.20 4.95 3.93
C TYR A 94 3.50 5.07 5.42
N GLU A 95 4.69 4.63 5.80
CA GLU A 95 5.23 4.79 7.14
C GLU A 95 6.62 5.40 7.04
N GLY A 96 6.86 6.47 7.79
CA GLY A 96 8.20 7.05 7.93
C GLY A 96 9.07 6.21 8.84
N ILE A 97 10.27 5.88 8.38
CA ILE A 97 11.34 5.27 9.16
C ILE A 97 12.60 6.11 8.90
N PHE A 98 12.87 7.09 9.75
CA PHE A 98 13.94 8.09 9.54
C PHE A 98 13.82 8.79 8.17
N GLU A 99 14.86 8.74 7.34
CA GLU A 99 14.88 9.30 5.97
C GLU A 99 14.27 8.37 4.91
N MET A 100 13.72 7.23 5.33
CA MET A 100 13.11 6.24 4.46
C MET A 100 11.61 6.22 4.65
N PHE A 101 10.88 5.85 3.59
CA PHE A 101 9.47 5.54 3.72
C PHE A 101 9.23 4.11 3.28
N LYS A 102 8.40 3.40 4.04
CA LYS A 102 7.88 2.11 3.64
C LYS A 102 6.50 2.33 3.07
N ILE A 103 6.27 1.90 1.83
CA ILE A 103 4.94 1.90 1.23
C ILE A 103 4.34 0.53 1.43
N CYS A 104 3.17 0.50 2.04
CA CYS A 104 2.44 -0.71 2.36
C CYS A 104 1.09 -0.70 1.67
N PHE A 105 0.69 -1.89 1.27
CA PHE A 105 -0.57 -2.19 0.63
C PHE A 105 -1.24 -3.30 1.43
N VAL A 106 -2.45 -3.06 1.91
CA VAL A 106 -3.23 -4.02 2.72
C VAL A 106 -4.58 -4.26 2.07
N ILE A 107 -5.03 -5.50 2.06
CA ILE A 107 -6.27 -5.92 1.42
C ILE A 107 -7.24 -6.29 2.53
N TRP A 108 -8.36 -5.56 2.59
CA TRP A 108 -9.37 -5.78 3.60
C TRP A 108 -10.12 -7.11 3.34
N PRO A 109 -10.47 -7.86 4.41
CA PRO A 109 -11.39 -8.99 4.31
C PRO A 109 -12.71 -8.64 3.62
#